data_AF-A0A519VRK3-F1
#
_entry.id   AF-A0A519VRK3-F1
#
_cell.length_a   1.000
_cell.length_b   1.000
_cell.length_c   1.000
_cell.angle_alpha   90.00
_cell.angle_beta   90.00
_cell.angle_gamma   90.00
#
_symmetry.space_group_name_H-M   'P 1'
#
loop_
_entity.id
_entity.type
_entity.pdbx_description
1 polymer ?
#
loop_
_entity_poly.entity_id
_entity_poly.type
_entity_poly.pdbx_seq_one_letter_code
_entity_poly.pdbx_strand_id
1 'polypeptide(L)'
;MSYVLCRRLLAGLLLSTAGLLAAPAQAQASLTVAPATPAQASAGQFARLCETKLKLAPEQAASLHTYLDQEVSYLNVLAANGLAADTPDLTSTENEQLNRVVAKLLTPGQLRDYGKLRQTPQAQTYLRTMALLPDGPENAAKPSKAQQRRTAQMMAQRAETAD
;
A
#
# COMPACT_ATOMS: atom_id res chain seq x y z
N MET A 1 -41.01 -45.18 10.78
CA MET A 1 -41.85 -45.33 11.99
C MET A 1 -40.93 -45.52 13.18
N SER A 2 -41.30 -44.85 14.27
CA SER A 2 -40.61 -44.63 15.55
C SER A 2 -40.27 -45.90 16.35
N TYR A 3 -39.39 -45.74 17.37
CA TYR A 3 -39.47 -46.20 18.78
C TYR A 3 -38.04 -46.09 19.37
N VAL A 4 -37.63 -44.97 20.00
CA VAL A 4 -37.83 -44.52 21.40
C VAL A 4 -37.27 -45.48 22.46
N LEU A 5 -36.59 -44.88 23.47
CA LEU A 5 -36.21 -45.33 24.83
C LEU A 5 -34.77 -45.85 25.03
N CYS A 6 -33.85 -45.07 25.61
CA CYS A 6 -33.70 -44.64 27.02
C CYS A 6 -33.25 -45.74 28.00
N ARG A 7 -32.03 -45.61 28.53
CA ARG A 7 -31.63 -45.86 29.94
C ARG A 7 -30.19 -45.36 30.13
N ARG A 8 -29.98 -44.16 30.67
CA ARG A 8 -29.87 -43.81 32.11
C ARG A 8 -28.72 -44.52 32.84
N LEU A 9 -27.57 -43.87 32.87
CA LEU A 9 -26.59 -43.86 33.97
C LEU A 9 -26.20 -42.38 34.12
N LEU A 10 -27.01 -41.54 34.77
CA LEU A 10 -27.08 -41.32 36.22
C LEU A 10 -25.71 -41.12 36.89
N ALA A 11 -25.53 -39.86 37.32
CA ALA A 11 -24.82 -39.41 38.51
C ALA A 11 -23.28 -39.41 38.48
N GLY A 12 -22.75 -38.26 38.08
CA GLY A 12 -21.47 -37.74 38.55
C GLY A 12 -21.62 -36.22 38.74
N LEU A 13 -22.31 -35.83 39.80
CA LEU A 13 -22.57 -34.45 40.19
C LEU A 13 -21.33 -33.87 40.91
N LEU A 14 -21.10 -32.57 40.68
CA LEU A 14 -20.30 -31.61 41.49
C LEU A 14 -18.79 -31.57 41.21
N LEU A 15 -18.31 -30.45 40.64
CA LEU A 15 -17.87 -29.30 41.44
C LEU A 15 -17.61 -28.08 40.53
N SER A 16 -18.18 -26.95 40.92
CA SER A 16 -17.96 -25.62 40.35
C SER A 16 -16.52 -25.15 40.55
N THR A 17 -15.89 -24.60 39.50
CA THR A 17 -15.04 -23.40 39.61
C THR A 17 -15.05 -22.64 38.29
N ALA A 18 -15.42 -21.37 38.39
CA ALA A 18 -15.28 -20.39 37.35
C ALA A 18 -13.81 -20.28 36.92
N GLY A 19 -13.56 -20.40 35.62
CA GLY A 19 -12.27 -20.13 35.00
C GLY A 19 -12.53 -19.47 33.67
N LEU A 20 -12.31 -18.15 33.63
CA LEU A 20 -12.50 -17.24 32.52
C LEU A 20 -12.25 -17.86 31.14
N LEU A 21 -13.24 -17.69 30.25
CA LEU A 21 -13.03 -17.72 28.81
C LEU A 21 -11.89 -16.75 28.47
N ALA A 22 -10.73 -17.33 28.15
CA ALA A 22 -9.66 -16.65 27.46
C ALA A 22 -10.20 -16.27 26.07
N ALA A 23 -10.76 -15.06 25.97
CA ALA A 23 -10.91 -14.38 24.70
C ALA A 23 -9.53 -14.34 24.02
N PRO A 24 -9.42 -14.59 22.71
CA PRO A 24 -8.21 -14.25 22.01
C PRO A 24 -8.08 -12.73 22.12
N ALA A 25 -7.18 -12.29 22.98
CA ALA A 25 -6.71 -10.92 22.97
C ALA A 25 -6.17 -10.69 21.57
N GLN A 26 -6.97 -10.03 20.73
CA GLN A 26 -6.44 -9.35 19.56
C GLN A 26 -5.39 -8.41 20.13
N ALA A 27 -4.13 -8.79 19.98
CA ALA A 27 -3.01 -7.88 20.10
C ALA A 27 -3.18 -6.86 18.98
N GLN A 28 -4.09 -5.91 19.19
CA GLN A 28 -3.98 -4.59 18.61
C GLN A 28 -2.72 -4.04 19.24
N ALA A 29 -1.58 -4.32 18.59
CA ALA A 29 -0.41 -3.49 18.73
C ALA A 29 -0.92 -2.07 18.50
N SER A 30 -1.06 -1.33 19.60
CA SER A 30 -1.20 0.11 19.58
C SER A 30 0.06 0.63 18.92
N LEU A 31 0.07 0.61 17.59
CA LEU A 31 0.96 1.43 16.79
C LEU A 31 0.64 2.84 17.26
N THR A 32 1.51 3.39 18.10
CA THR A 32 1.66 4.82 18.25
C THR A 32 1.71 5.35 16.83
N VAL A 33 0.60 5.93 16.36
CA VAL A 33 0.45 6.34 14.97
C VAL A 33 1.44 7.48 14.80
N ALA A 34 2.62 7.15 14.29
CA ALA A 34 3.53 8.14 13.77
C ALA A 34 2.72 9.00 12.79
N PRO A 35 2.90 10.34 12.83
CA PRO A 35 2.14 11.21 11.95
C PRO A 35 2.25 10.70 10.51
N ALA A 36 1.10 10.55 9.85
CA ALA A 36 1.04 10.02 8.50
C ALA A 36 2.01 10.81 7.61
N THR A 37 2.91 10.09 6.95
CA THR A 37 3.80 10.69 5.95
C THR A 37 2.97 11.37 4.86
N PRO A 38 3.51 12.37 4.15
CA PRO A 38 2.80 13.00 3.03
C PRO A 38 2.27 12.00 1.99
N ALA A 39 3.00 10.91 1.77
CA ALA A 39 2.58 9.81 0.90
C ALA A 39 1.38 9.03 1.46
N GLN A 40 1.39 8.67 2.75
CA GLN A 40 0.26 7.99 3.40
C GLN A 40 -1.00 8.87 3.43
N ALA A 41 -0.83 10.17 3.72
CA ALA A 41 -1.93 11.12 3.65
C ALA A 41 -2.51 11.22 2.23
N SER A 42 -1.64 11.23 1.21
CA SER A 42 -2.06 11.26 -0.20
C SER A 42 -2.75 9.97 -0.65
N ALA A 43 -2.32 8.80 -0.16
CA ALA A 43 -3.00 7.52 -0.38
C ALA A 43 -4.44 7.55 0.12
N GLY A 44 -4.64 7.94 1.39
CA GLY A 44 -5.98 8.06 1.96
C GLY A 44 -6.84 9.10 1.22
N GLN A 45 -6.27 10.23 0.82
CA GLN A 45 -7.01 11.25 0.05
C GLN A 45 -7.37 10.78 -1.36
N PHE A 46 -6.47 10.08 -2.06
CA PHE A 46 -6.75 9.50 -3.37
C PHE A 46 -7.81 8.39 -3.30
N ALA A 47 -7.73 7.51 -2.30
CA ALA A 47 -8.73 6.47 -2.06
C ALA A 47 -10.12 7.08 -1.84
N ARG A 48 -10.24 8.09 -0.97
CA ARG A 48 -11.52 8.82 -0.74
C ARG A 48 -12.03 9.55 -1.97
N LEU A 49 -11.13 10.11 -2.78
CA LEU A 49 -11.49 10.73 -4.05
C LEU A 49 -12.09 9.70 -5.00
N CYS A 50 -11.47 8.52 -5.12
CA CYS A 50 -11.99 7.41 -5.92
C CYS A 50 -13.33 6.91 -5.40
N GLU A 51 -13.45 6.69 -4.09
CA GLU A 51 -14.69 6.29 -3.41
C GLU A 51 -15.85 7.22 -3.77
N THR A 52 -15.64 8.53 -3.59
CA THR A 52 -16.68 9.54 -3.78
C THR A 52 -17.04 9.69 -5.27
N LYS A 53 -16.05 9.76 -6.15
CA LYS A 53 -16.26 10.07 -7.57
C LYS A 53 -16.72 8.87 -8.39
N LEU A 54 -16.31 7.66 -7.99
CA LEU A 54 -16.66 6.42 -8.69
C LEU A 54 -17.79 5.66 -8.01
N LYS A 55 -18.29 6.17 -6.86
CA LYS A 55 -19.33 5.54 -6.04
C LYS A 55 -18.96 4.09 -5.73
N LEU A 56 -17.77 3.91 -5.17
CA LEU A 56 -17.26 2.57 -4.86
C LEU A 56 -18.13 1.91 -3.79
N ALA A 57 -18.39 0.62 -3.95
CA ALA A 57 -18.96 -0.18 -2.87
C ALA A 57 -17.97 -0.22 -1.69
N PRO A 58 -18.45 -0.42 -0.44
CA PRO A 58 -17.57 -0.42 0.74
C PRO A 58 -16.40 -1.40 0.62
N GLU A 59 -16.63 -2.59 0.06
CA GLU A 59 -15.58 -3.59 -0.16
C GLU A 59 -14.55 -3.14 -1.21
N GLN A 60 -15.00 -2.43 -2.26
CA GLN A 60 -14.10 -1.86 -3.26
C GLN A 60 -13.25 -0.75 -2.65
N ALA A 61 -13.87 0.17 -1.90
CA ALA A 61 -13.19 1.26 -1.23
C ALA A 61 -12.14 0.74 -0.22
N ALA A 62 -12.52 -0.23 0.62
CA ALA A 62 -11.61 -0.86 1.57
C ALA A 62 -10.42 -1.53 0.89
N SER A 63 -10.66 -2.31 -0.17
CA SER A 63 -9.59 -2.98 -0.92
C SER A 63 -8.63 -1.99 -1.58
N LEU A 64 -9.14 -0.90 -2.16
CA LEU A 64 -8.30 0.15 -2.75
C LEU A 64 -7.46 0.85 -1.68
N HIS A 65 -8.05 1.17 -0.52
CA HIS A 65 -7.34 1.83 0.58
C HIS A 65 -6.21 0.94 1.11
N THR A 66 -6.51 -0.34 1.39
CA THR A 66 -5.49 -1.30 1.85
C THR A 66 -4.36 -1.45 0.85
N TYR A 67 -4.68 -1.55 -0.44
CA TYR A 67 -3.65 -1.64 -1.48
C TYR A 67 -2.74 -0.40 -1.49
N LEU A 68 -3.30 0.80 -1.48
CA LEU A 68 -2.51 2.04 -1.51
C LEU A 68 -1.66 2.23 -0.25
N ASP A 69 -2.15 1.83 0.91
CA ASP A 69 -1.37 1.85 2.15
C ASP A 69 -0.16 0.91 2.08
N GLN A 70 -0.35 -0.30 1.54
CA GLN A 70 0.72 -1.27 1.32
C GLN A 70 1.75 -0.77 0.31
N GLU A 71 1.27 -0.20 -0.80
CA GLU A 71 2.11 0.35 -1.87
C GLU A 71 2.99 1.49 -1.35
N VAL A 72 2.41 2.44 -0.60
CA VAL A 72 3.18 3.51 0.03
C VAL A 72 4.17 2.96 1.06
N SER A 73 3.79 1.95 1.85
CA SER A 73 4.72 1.34 2.80
C SER A 73 5.90 0.67 2.10
N TYR A 74 5.65 -0.02 1.00
CA TYR A 74 6.69 -0.66 0.19
C TYR A 74 7.66 0.38 -0.40
N LEU A 75 7.13 1.43 -1.02
CA LEU A 75 7.94 2.51 -1.59
C LEU A 75 8.75 3.26 -0.53
N ASN A 76 8.20 3.46 0.66
CA ASN A 76 8.94 4.04 1.79
C ASN A 76 10.10 3.14 2.24
N VAL A 77 9.91 1.82 2.29
CA VAL A 77 10.99 0.87 2.63
C VAL A 77 12.07 0.88 1.55
N LEU A 78 11.71 0.87 0.27
CA LEU A 78 12.67 0.99 -0.84
C LEU A 78 13.49 2.29 -0.73
N ALA A 79 12.83 3.42 -0.47
CA ALA A 79 13.49 4.71 -0.32
C ALA A 79 14.43 4.74 0.89
N ALA A 80 13.98 4.24 2.05
CA ALA A 80 14.78 4.20 3.27
C ALA A 80 16.04 3.35 3.15
N ASN A 81 16.00 2.29 2.33
CA ASN A 81 17.13 1.41 2.05
C ASN A 81 17.99 1.87 0.86
N GLY A 82 17.63 2.99 0.20
CA GLY A 82 18.34 3.50 -0.97
C GLY A 82 18.15 2.68 -2.26
N LEU A 83 17.24 1.71 -2.25
CA LEU A 83 17.00 0.76 -3.36
C LEU A 83 16.15 1.33 -4.49
N ALA A 84 15.47 2.46 -4.24
CA ALA A 84 14.66 3.13 -5.26
C ALA A 84 15.51 3.59 -6.47
N ALA A 85 16.76 4.00 -6.24
CA ALA A 85 17.67 4.42 -7.32
C ALA A 85 18.21 3.24 -8.14
N ASP A 86 18.22 2.03 -7.56
CA ASP A 86 18.68 0.81 -8.20
C ASP A 86 17.56 0.09 -8.96
N THR A 87 16.33 0.60 -8.87
CA THR A 87 15.16 0.03 -9.54
C THR A 87 14.76 0.92 -10.72
N PRO A 88 15.27 0.65 -11.94
CA PRO A 88 14.85 1.41 -13.11
C PRO A 88 13.35 1.25 -13.32
N ASP A 89 12.70 2.34 -13.75
CA ASP A 89 11.27 2.38 -14.06
C ASP A 89 10.33 1.99 -12.90
N LEU A 90 10.79 2.05 -11.65
CA LEU A 90 10.00 1.73 -10.44
C LEU A 90 8.62 2.41 -10.48
N THR A 91 8.59 3.73 -10.67
CA THR A 91 7.35 4.51 -10.71
C THR A 91 6.40 4.07 -11.82
N SER A 92 6.91 3.68 -13.00
CA SER A 92 6.08 3.16 -14.08
C SER A 92 5.52 1.78 -13.72
N THR A 93 6.36 0.92 -13.18
CA THR A 93 6.02 -0.45 -12.75
C THR A 93 4.92 -0.44 -11.70
N GLU A 94 5.06 0.38 -10.66
CA GLU A 94 4.05 0.48 -9.60
C GLU A 94 2.77 1.18 -10.09
N ASN A 95 2.88 2.11 -11.04
CA ASN A 95 1.69 2.67 -11.68
C ASN A 95 0.90 1.61 -12.45
N GLU A 96 1.59 0.75 -13.20
CA GLU A 96 0.95 -0.37 -13.91
C GLU A 96 0.34 -1.39 -12.95
N GLN A 97 0.99 -1.63 -11.80
CA GLN A 97 0.43 -2.46 -10.75
C GLN A 97 -0.88 -1.88 -10.21
N LEU A 98 -0.91 -0.59 -9.88
CA LEU A 98 -2.15 0.10 -9.48
C LEU A 98 -3.23 -0.05 -10.57
N ASN A 99 -2.90 0.19 -11.84
CA ASN A 99 -3.88 0.05 -12.92
C ASN A 99 -4.44 -1.38 -13.02
N ARG A 100 -3.60 -2.40 -12.80
CA ARG A 100 -4.02 -3.82 -12.79
C ARG A 100 -4.95 -4.14 -11.61
N VAL A 101 -4.66 -3.62 -10.43
CA VAL A 101 -5.52 -3.78 -9.24
C VAL A 101 -6.87 -3.11 -9.49
N VAL A 102 -6.85 -1.87 -9.96
CA VAL A 102 -8.07 -1.11 -10.27
C VAL A 102 -8.91 -1.81 -11.35
N ALA A 103 -8.29 -2.37 -12.39
CA ALA A 103 -8.97 -3.14 -13.43
C ALA A 103 -9.72 -4.37 -12.90
N LYS A 104 -9.22 -5.01 -11.84
CA LYS A 104 -9.88 -6.15 -11.19
C LYS A 104 -10.98 -5.71 -10.22
N LEU A 105 -10.80 -4.54 -9.62
CA LEU A 105 -11.66 -4.04 -8.55
C LEU A 105 -12.92 -3.35 -9.09
N LEU A 106 -12.80 -2.65 -10.21
CA LEU A 106 -13.83 -1.75 -10.72
C LEU A 106 -14.64 -2.37 -11.85
N THR A 107 -15.92 -1.99 -11.93
CA THR A 107 -16.77 -2.32 -13.08
C THR A 107 -16.31 -1.56 -14.33
N PRO A 108 -16.67 -2.01 -15.56
CA PRO A 108 -16.29 -1.32 -16.79
C PRO A 108 -16.74 0.16 -16.85
N GLY A 109 -17.89 0.50 -16.26
CA GLY A 109 -18.35 1.87 -16.14
C GLY A 109 -17.43 2.71 -15.26
N GLN A 110 -17.11 2.20 -14.07
CA GLN A 110 -16.20 2.83 -13.11
C GLN A 110 -14.77 2.97 -13.67
N LEU A 111 -14.29 2.02 -14.47
CA LEU A 111 -12.96 2.10 -15.09
C LEU A 111 -12.83 3.28 -16.06
N ARG A 112 -13.88 3.54 -16.84
CA ARG A 112 -13.91 4.69 -17.75
C ARG A 112 -13.83 6.00 -16.99
N ASP A 113 -14.56 6.08 -15.88
CA ASP A 113 -14.59 7.28 -15.04
C ASP A 113 -13.33 7.41 -14.19
N TYR A 114 -12.71 6.30 -13.78
CA TYR A 114 -11.38 6.27 -13.16
C TYR A 114 -10.33 6.83 -14.11
N GLY A 115 -10.36 6.46 -15.40
CA GLY A 115 -9.45 7.01 -16.41
C GLY A 115 -9.53 8.54 -16.50
N LYS A 116 -10.74 9.11 -16.46
CA LYS A 116 -10.96 10.57 -16.43
C LYS A 116 -10.51 11.17 -15.10
N LEU A 117 -10.86 10.54 -13.98
CA LEU A 117 -10.51 11.00 -12.64
C LEU A 117 -9.00 11.09 -12.47
N ARG A 118 -8.27 10.08 -12.94
CA ARG A 118 -6.80 10.01 -12.88
C ARG A 118 -6.12 11.13 -13.66
N GLN A 119 -6.76 11.66 -14.70
CA GLN A 119 -6.24 12.78 -15.47
C GLN A 119 -6.47 14.15 -14.80
N THR A 120 -7.27 14.21 -13.73
CA THR A 120 -7.49 15.47 -13.01
C THR A 120 -6.21 15.93 -12.27
N PRO A 121 -5.96 17.25 -12.16
CA PRO A 121 -4.77 17.76 -11.47
C PRO A 121 -4.66 17.27 -10.02
N GLN A 122 -5.80 17.20 -9.33
CA GLN A 122 -5.86 16.72 -7.95
C GLN A 122 -5.39 15.26 -7.83
N ALA A 123 -5.91 14.37 -8.69
CA ALA A 123 -5.50 12.97 -8.69
C ALA A 123 -4.02 12.80 -9.03
N GLN A 124 -3.51 13.55 -10.01
CA GLN A 124 -2.10 13.51 -10.38
C GLN A 124 -1.19 13.95 -9.23
N THR A 125 -1.57 15.00 -8.49
CA THR A 125 -0.82 15.43 -7.31
C THR A 125 -0.72 14.32 -6.27
N TYR A 126 -1.83 13.66 -5.94
CA TYR A 126 -1.79 12.56 -4.98
C TYR A 126 -0.92 11.38 -5.46
N LEU A 127 -1.06 11.01 -6.73
CA LEU A 127 -0.27 9.92 -7.31
C LEU A 127 1.23 10.25 -7.36
N ARG A 128 1.63 11.50 -7.63
CA ARG A 128 3.04 11.92 -7.56
C ARG A 128 3.58 11.89 -6.13
N THR A 129 2.81 12.38 -5.15
CA THR A 129 3.24 12.33 -3.73
C THR A 129 3.42 10.90 -3.23
N MET A 130 2.72 9.93 -3.82
CA MET A 130 2.91 8.49 -3.57
C MET A 130 4.03 7.84 -4.40
N ALA A 131 4.75 8.59 -5.25
CA ALA A 131 5.71 8.09 -6.23
C ALA A 131 5.12 7.09 -7.25
N LEU A 132 3.81 7.19 -7.51
CA LEU A 132 3.04 6.41 -8.50
C LEU A 132 2.86 7.14 -9.83
N LEU A 133 3.38 8.36 -9.96
CA LEU A 133 3.56 9.07 -11.22
C LEU A 133 4.92 9.74 -11.19
N PRO A 134 5.63 9.85 -12.33
CA PRO A 134 6.86 10.60 -12.37
C PRO A 134 6.57 12.04 -11.96
N ASP A 135 7.50 12.63 -11.19
CA ASP A 135 7.58 14.08 -11.12
C ASP A 135 7.64 14.60 -12.55
N GLY A 136 6.92 15.69 -12.86
CA GLY A 136 6.77 16.20 -14.22
C GLY A 136 8.09 16.42 -14.97
N PRO A 137 8.06 16.86 -16.24
CA PRO A 137 9.24 16.93 -17.12
C PRO A 137 10.45 17.71 -16.57
N GLU A 138 10.32 18.42 -15.46
CA GLU A 138 11.38 19.18 -14.79
C GLU A 138 12.27 18.35 -13.85
N ASN A 139 11.91 17.10 -13.55
CA ASN A 139 12.69 16.18 -12.70
C ASN A 139 13.24 14.96 -13.44
N ALA A 140 13.39 15.05 -14.76
CA ALA A 140 14.26 14.13 -15.49
C ALA A 140 15.72 14.36 -15.04
N ALA A 141 16.20 13.48 -14.16
CA ALA A 141 17.61 13.21 -13.90
C ALA A 141 18.49 14.44 -13.60
N LYS A 142 18.33 15.05 -12.42
CA LYS A 142 19.52 15.58 -11.73
C LYS A 142 20.19 14.41 -11.02
N PRO A 143 21.39 13.96 -11.44
CA PRO A 143 22.10 12.93 -10.70
C PRO A 143 22.23 13.41 -9.26
N SER A 144 21.85 12.55 -8.31
CA SER A 144 21.98 12.87 -6.89
C SER A 144 23.43 13.28 -6.59
N LYS A 145 23.66 14.15 -5.59
CA LYS A 145 25.03 14.55 -5.19
C LYS A 145 25.93 13.34 -4.93
N ALA A 146 25.35 12.21 -4.49
CA ALA A 146 26.06 10.94 -4.31
C ALA A 146 26.51 10.32 -5.65
N GLN A 147 25.64 10.32 -6.66
CA GLN A 147 25.97 9.85 -8.00
C GLN A 147 26.98 10.77 -8.70
N GLN A 148 26.84 12.09 -8.57
CA GLN A 148 27.84 13.05 -9.07
C GLN A 148 29.23 12.83 -8.45
N ARG A 149 29.29 12.56 -7.13
CA ARG A 149 30.55 12.25 -6.45
C ARG A 149 31.18 10.94 -6.93
N ARG A 150 30.37 9.89 -7.14
CA ARG A 150 30.87 8.62 -7.68
C ARG A 150 31.37 8.78 -9.11
N THR A 151 30.64 9.48 -9.98
CA THR A 151 31.07 9.72 -11.36
C THR A 151 32.35 10.57 -11.41
N ALA A 152 32.46 11.59 -10.55
CA ALA A 152 33.67 12.41 -10.45
C ALA A 152 34.89 11.59 -9.94
N GLN A 153 34.69 10.71 -8.96
CA GLN A 153 35.75 9.82 -8.47
C GLN A 153 36.21 8.82 -9.52
N MET A 154 35.28 8.23 -10.30
CA MET A 154 35.65 7.33 -11.40
C MET A 154 36.39 8.03 -12.53
N MET A 155 36.03 9.28 -12.85
CA MET A 155 36.76 10.09 -13.84
C MET A 155 38.17 10.44 -13.38
N ALA A 156 38.35 10.76 -12.08
CA ALA A 156 39.66 11.05 -11.50
C ALA A 156 40.58 9.82 -11.52
N GLN A 157 40.08 8.64 -11.14
CA GLN A 157 40.86 7.40 -11.17
C GLN A 157 41.26 6.98 -12.59
N ARG A 158 40.45 7.32 -13.60
CA ARG A 158 40.75 7.04 -15.00
C ARG A 158 41.77 8.00 -15.61
N ALA A 159 41.91 9.20 -15.05
CA ALA A 159 42.94 10.16 -15.43
C ALA A 159 44.30 9.82 -14.80
N GLU A 160 44.33 9.28 -13.57
CA GLU A 160 45.56 8.86 -12.89
C GLU A 160 46.17 7.56 -13.43
N THR A 161 45.41 6.76 -14.19
CA THR A 161 45.88 5.49 -14.79
C THR A 161 46.33 5.65 -16.25
N ALA A 162 46.30 6.87 -16.78
CA ALA A 162 46.69 7.20 -18.16
C ALA A 162 48.06 7.89 -18.27
N ASP A 163 48.84 7.91 -17.18
CA ASP A 163 50.24 8.38 -17.15
C ASP A 163 51.20 7.18 -17.01
#